data_AF-A0A949L2K5-F1
#
_entry.id   AF-A0A949L2K5-F1
#
_cell.length_a   1.000
_cell.length_b   1.000
_cell.length_c   1.000
_cell.angle_alpha   90.00
_cell.angle_beta   90.00
_cell.angle_gamma   90.00
#
_symmetry.space_group_name_H-M   'P 1'
#
loop_
_entity.id
_entity.type
_entity.pdbx_description
1 polymer ?
#
loop_
_entity_poly.entity_id
_entity_poly.type
_entity_poly.pdbx_seq_one_letter_code
_entity_poly.pdbx_strand_id
1 'polypeptide(L)'
;MASEKKRYYRKHVELYPLINKMKLWPSRKGILHGVKEVKLRGDYIEITTHCDEFFRIYNSKTSRAARWIRNKWAGQSCKICKVPQWKLDKYSKTFFSQHYGTELIDSNPELNEQNPKKLGE
;
A
#
# COMPACT_ATOMS: atom_id res chain seq x y z
N MET A 1 18.99 13.84 18.49
CA MET A 1 18.07 12.69 18.31
C MET A 1 16.89 13.17 17.47
N ALA A 2 16.73 12.66 16.24
CA ALA A 2 15.67 13.12 15.34
C ALA A 2 14.31 12.65 15.86
N SER A 3 13.38 13.59 16.11
CA SER A 3 12.04 13.26 16.56
C SER A 3 11.37 12.32 15.55
N GLU A 4 10.86 11.20 16.04
CA GLU A 4 10.25 10.19 15.18
C GLU A 4 8.91 10.71 14.65
N LYS A 5 8.94 11.31 13.46
CA LYS A 5 7.78 11.97 12.86
C LYS A 5 6.73 10.95 12.43
N LYS A 6 5.59 10.92 13.14
CA LYS A 6 4.38 10.19 12.72
C LYS A 6 3.97 10.64 11.32
N ARG A 7 3.65 9.69 10.43
CA ARG A 7 3.19 9.97 9.06
C ARG A 7 1.70 9.72 8.96
N TYR A 8 0.98 10.66 8.35
CA TYR A 8 -0.46 10.57 8.16
C TYR A 8 -0.78 10.60 6.67
N TYR A 9 -1.49 9.58 6.20
CA TYR A 9 -2.01 9.49 4.84
C TYR A 9 -3.54 9.55 4.84
N ARG A 10 -4.13 10.01 3.74
CA ARG A 10 -5.60 9.99 3.61
C ARG A 10 -6.15 8.57 3.59
N LYS A 11 -7.28 8.37 4.27
CA LYS A 11 -8.06 7.13 4.22
C LYS A 11 -8.82 7.06 2.88
N HIS A 12 -9.29 5.86 2.52
CA HIS A 12 -10.07 5.59 1.29
C HIS A 12 -9.32 5.81 -0.03
N VAL A 13 -8.01 5.61 -0.01
CA VAL A 13 -7.18 5.54 -1.22
C VAL A 13 -7.22 4.14 -1.84
N GLU A 14 -7.00 4.09 -3.15
CA GLU A 14 -6.88 2.84 -3.91
C GLU A 14 -5.72 1.97 -3.40
N LEU A 15 -5.78 0.68 -3.71
CA LEU A 15 -4.85 -0.30 -3.18
C LEU A 15 -3.43 -0.11 -3.75
N TYR A 16 -3.32 0.23 -5.03
CA TYR A 16 -2.04 0.43 -5.70
C TYR A 16 -1.15 1.48 -4.99
N PRO A 17 -1.60 2.72 -4.73
CA PRO A 17 -0.78 3.71 -4.04
C PRO A 17 -0.32 3.25 -2.64
N LEU A 18 -1.14 2.48 -1.93
CA LEU A 18 -0.77 1.91 -0.62
C LEU A 18 0.42 0.96 -0.75
N ILE A 19 0.33 -0.03 -1.65
CA ILE A 19 1.37 -1.05 -1.81
C ILE A 19 2.61 -0.42 -2.43
N ASN A 20 2.43 0.47 -3.41
CA ASN A 20 3.53 1.13 -4.08
C ASN A 20 4.35 2.00 -3.11
N LYS A 21 3.69 2.68 -2.16
CA LYS A 21 4.37 3.50 -1.15
C LYS A 21 5.02 2.68 -0.04
N MET A 22 4.30 1.70 0.51
CA MET A 22 4.77 0.92 1.65
C MET A 22 5.76 -0.17 1.26
N LYS A 23 5.64 -0.69 0.02
CA LYS A 23 6.32 -1.89 -0.47
C LYS A 23 6.15 -3.08 0.47
N LEU A 24 4.91 -3.26 0.95
CA LEU A 24 4.49 -4.32 1.86
C LEU A 24 3.15 -4.90 1.41
N TRP A 25 2.98 -6.21 1.57
CA TRP A 25 1.77 -6.93 1.22
C TRP A 25 1.28 -7.79 2.39
N PRO A 26 0.05 -7.58 2.89
CA PRO A 26 -0.55 -8.46 3.87
C PRO A 26 -1.19 -9.69 3.20
N SER A 27 -0.64 -10.87 3.45
CA SER A 27 -1.27 -12.12 3.02
C SER A 27 -2.52 -12.41 3.84
N ARG A 28 -3.41 -13.28 3.32
CA ARG A 28 -4.65 -13.68 4.02
C ARG A 28 -4.40 -14.34 5.38
N LYS A 29 -3.19 -14.88 5.58
CA LYS A 29 -2.74 -15.60 6.79
C LYS A 29 -2.21 -14.70 7.92
N GLY A 30 -2.19 -13.37 7.76
CA GLY A 30 -1.59 -12.50 8.79
C GLY A 30 -0.11 -12.20 8.59
N ILE A 31 0.49 -12.67 7.49
CA ILE A 31 1.91 -12.54 7.21
C ILE A 31 2.16 -11.33 6.30
N LEU A 32 3.10 -10.49 6.68
CA LEU A 32 3.50 -9.29 5.97
C LEU A 32 4.72 -9.59 5.07
N HIS A 33 4.50 -9.59 3.77
CA HIS A 33 5.53 -9.82 2.77
C HIS A 33 6.16 -8.50 2.34
N GLY A 34 7.48 -8.49 2.13
CA GLY A 34 8.14 -7.42 1.41
C GLY A 34 7.80 -7.51 -0.08
N VAL A 35 7.48 -6.37 -0.69
CA VAL A 35 7.14 -6.30 -2.11
C VAL A 35 8.36 -5.83 -2.90
N LYS A 36 8.75 -6.64 -3.89
CA LYS A 36 9.87 -6.41 -4.81
C LYS A 36 9.43 -5.53 -5.99
N GLU A 37 8.31 -5.88 -6.60
CA GLU A 37 7.77 -5.17 -7.77
C GLU A 37 6.25 -5.00 -7.64
N VAL A 38 5.75 -3.86 -8.14
CA VAL A 38 4.32 -3.58 -8.28
C VAL A 38 4.11 -2.95 -9.64
N LYS A 39 3.25 -3.54 -10.46
CA LYS A 39 2.85 -3.03 -11.77
C LYS A 39 1.34 -2.83 -11.79
N LEU A 40 0.90 -1.66 -12.26
CA LEU A 40 -0.51 -1.41 -12.50
C LEU A 40 -0.83 -1.72 -13.98
N ARG A 41 -1.89 -2.49 -14.22
CA ARG A 41 -2.35 -2.97 -15.53
C ARG A 41 -3.86 -2.76 -15.61
N GLY A 42 -4.27 -1.58 -16.07
CA GLY A 42 -5.66 -1.13 -15.98
C GLY A 42 -6.15 -1.18 -14.53
N ASP A 43 -7.26 -1.87 -14.30
CA ASP A 43 -7.85 -2.02 -12.96
C ASP A 43 -7.16 -3.08 -12.07
N TYR A 44 -6.11 -3.73 -12.56
CA TYR A 44 -5.42 -4.79 -11.83
C TYR A 44 -4.00 -4.41 -11.45
N ILE A 45 -3.53 -4.96 -10.34
CA ILE A 45 -2.18 -4.81 -9.82
C ILE A 45 -1.50 -6.17 -9.90
N GLU A 46 -0.35 -6.22 -10.54
CA GLU A 46 0.57 -7.35 -10.52
C GLU A 46 1.64 -7.10 -9.46
N ILE A 47 1.84 -8.05 -8.57
CA ILE A 47 2.74 -7.92 -7.42
C ILE A 47 3.71 -9.09 -7.43
N THR A 48 4.99 -8.78 -7.29
CA THR A 48 6.05 -9.75 -7.03
C THR A 48 6.63 -9.47 -5.66
N THR A 49 6.63 -10.47 -4.78
CA THR A 49 7.21 -10.35 -3.43
C THR A 49 8.70 -10.69 -3.43
N HIS A 50 9.39 -10.37 -2.33
CA HIS A 50 10.78 -10.78 -2.13
C HIS A 50 10.96 -12.29 -1.86
N CYS A 51 9.87 -13.01 -1.59
CA CYS A 51 9.88 -14.48 -1.53
C CYS A 51 9.39 -15.10 -2.84
N ASP A 52 9.45 -14.35 -3.94
CA ASP A 52 9.13 -14.76 -5.31
C ASP A 52 7.69 -15.24 -5.54
N GLU A 53 6.77 -14.97 -4.60
CA GLU A 53 5.34 -15.09 -4.88
C GLU A 53 4.92 -13.99 -5.86
N PHE A 54 4.21 -14.42 -6.91
CA PHE A 54 3.59 -13.55 -7.90
C PHE A 54 2.07 -13.71 -7.87
N PHE A 55 1.35 -12.59 -7.91
CA PHE A 55 -0.11 -12.62 -8.01
C PHE A 55 -0.67 -11.33 -8.62
N ARG A 56 -1.86 -11.47 -9.21
CA ARG A 56 -2.66 -10.38 -9.77
C ARG A 56 -3.92 -10.17 -8.94
N ILE A 57 -4.22 -8.91 -8.61
CA ILE A 57 -5.37 -8.52 -7.79
C ILE A 57 -6.04 -7.28 -8.37
N TYR A 58 -7.32 -7.07 -8.04
CA TYR A 58 -8.03 -5.85 -8.42
C TYR A 58 -7.60 -4.65 -7.56
N ASN A 59 -7.44 -3.48 -8.17
CA ASN A 59 -7.13 -2.22 -7.51
C ASN A 59 -8.38 -1.63 -6.85
N SER A 60 -8.65 -2.05 -5.61
CA SER A 60 -9.82 -1.57 -4.86
C SER A 60 -9.46 -1.02 -3.47
N LYS A 61 -9.92 0.20 -3.21
CA LYS A 61 -9.86 0.89 -1.91
C LYS A 61 -10.57 0.14 -0.77
N THR A 62 -11.56 -0.69 -1.06
CA THR A 62 -12.35 -1.46 -0.06
C THR A 62 -11.87 -2.90 0.11
N SER A 63 -10.87 -3.32 -0.66
CA SER A 63 -10.31 -4.68 -0.56
C SER A 63 -9.83 -5.02 0.85
N ARG A 64 -9.83 -6.33 1.16
CA ARG A 64 -9.26 -6.85 2.41
C ARG A 64 -7.82 -6.38 2.60
N ALA A 65 -6.99 -6.48 1.56
CA ALA A 65 -5.60 -6.04 1.60
C ALA A 65 -5.48 -4.55 1.94
N ALA A 66 -6.29 -3.69 1.31
CA ALA A 66 -6.28 -2.26 1.60
C ALA A 66 -6.65 -1.98 3.06
N ARG A 67 -7.69 -2.63 3.59
CA ARG A 67 -8.06 -2.54 5.01
C ARG A 67 -6.96 -3.01 5.94
N TRP A 68 -6.29 -4.11 5.60
CA TRP A 68 -5.22 -4.69 6.40
C TRP A 68 -4.00 -3.79 6.46
N ILE A 69 -3.61 -3.17 5.34
CA ILE A 69 -2.52 -2.18 5.32
C ILE A 69 -2.88 -0.99 6.20
N ARG A 70 -4.11 -0.47 6.08
CA ARG A 70 -4.55 0.72 6.84
C ARG A 70 -4.65 0.46 8.34
N ASN A 71 -5.19 -0.69 8.72
CA ASN A 71 -5.46 -1.03 10.12
C ASN A 71 -4.34 -1.85 10.77
N LYS A 72 -3.29 -2.20 10.02
CA LYS A 72 -2.12 -2.96 10.49
C LYS A 72 -2.47 -4.32 11.09
N TRP A 73 -3.34 -5.07 10.41
CA TRP A 73 -3.83 -6.37 10.90
C TRP A 73 -2.87 -7.54 10.64
N ALA A 74 -1.77 -7.33 9.90
CA ALA A 74 -0.72 -8.35 9.76
C ALA A 74 0.26 -8.24 10.94
N GLY A 75 0.32 -9.28 11.77
CA GLY A 75 1.10 -9.29 13.00
C GLY A 75 2.50 -9.92 12.87
N GLN A 76 2.78 -10.62 11.77
CA GLN A 76 4.04 -11.34 11.57
C GLN A 76 4.68 -10.95 10.24
N SER A 77 6.00 -10.80 10.20
CA SER A 77 6.73 -10.60 8.95
C SER A 77 7.10 -11.94 8.30
N CYS A 78 7.13 -11.98 6.97
CA CYS A 78 7.59 -13.16 6.24
C CYS A 78 9.09 -13.38 6.48
N LYS A 79 9.46 -14.59 6.95
CA LYS A 79 10.86 -14.98 7.22
C LYS A 79 11.74 -14.99 5.96
N ILE A 80 11.16 -15.36 4.81
CA ILE A 80 11.87 -15.43 3.53
C ILE A 80 12.11 -14.02 2.97
N CYS A 81 11.10 -13.14 3.05
CA CYS A 81 11.22 -11.76 2.55
C CYS A 81 12.25 -10.92 3.32
N LYS A 82 12.67 -11.34 4.52
CA LYS A 82 13.63 -10.64 5.39
C LYS A 82 13.34 -9.14 5.47
N VAL A 83 12.07 -8.79 5.75
CA VAL A 83 11.63 -7.39 5.82
C VAL A 83 12.45 -6.68 6.90
N PRO A 84 13.23 -5.63 6.57
CA PRO A 84 14.09 -4.97 7.55
C PRO A 84 13.28 -4.34 8.69
N GLN A 85 13.84 -4.37 9.91
CA GLN A 85 13.18 -3.86 11.11
C GLN A 85 12.77 -2.38 10.96
N TRP A 86 13.66 -1.53 10.43
CA TRP A 86 13.36 -0.12 10.20
C TRP A 86 12.12 0.11 9.31
N LYS A 87 11.84 -0.81 8.37
CA LYS A 87 10.67 -0.73 7.50
C LYS A 87 9.41 -1.10 8.26
N LEU A 88 9.48 -2.10 9.13
CA LEU A 88 8.39 -2.47 10.05
C LEU A 88 8.09 -1.33 11.03
N ASP A 89 9.12 -0.70 11.59
CA ASP A 89 8.97 0.43 12.53
C ASP A 89 8.34 1.64 11.83
N LYS A 90 8.79 1.95 10.61
CA LYS A 90 8.21 3.00 9.77
C LYS A 90 6.74 2.71 9.43
N TYR A 91 6.41 1.46 9.11
CA TYR A 91 5.03 1.05 8.85
C TYR A 91 4.16 1.15 10.11
N SER A 92 4.70 0.73 11.26
CA SER A 92 4.04 0.86 12.57
C SER A 92 3.74 2.32 12.94
N LYS A 93 4.57 3.28 12.49
CA LYS A 93 4.38 4.72 12.73
C LYS A 93 3.57 5.45 11.64
N THR A 94 3.04 4.71 10.66
CA THR A 94 2.19 5.25 9.60
C THR A 94 0.71 5.15 9.97
N PHE A 95 -0.04 6.23 9.85
CA PHE A 95 -1.45 6.31 10.22
C PHE A 95 -2.30 6.80 9.05
N PHE A 96 -3.59 6.46 9.09
CA PHE A 96 -4.55 6.81 8.06
C PHE A 96 -5.72 7.58 8.65
N SER A 97 -6.03 8.77 8.13
CA SER A 97 -7.12 9.62 8.61
C SER A 97 -8.01 10.11 7.46
N GLN A 98 -9.30 10.33 7.73
CA GLN A 98 -10.23 10.88 6.74
C GLN A 98 -10.05 12.39 6.55
N HIS A 99 -9.83 13.13 7.64
CA HIS A 99 -9.87 14.60 7.65
C HIS A 99 -8.50 15.27 7.48
N TYR A 100 -7.41 14.50 7.53
CA TYR A 100 -6.05 15.04 7.39
C TYR A 100 -5.09 13.97 6.85
N GLY A 101 -3.96 14.42 6.31
CA GLY A 101 -2.90 13.56 5.79
C GLY A 101 -2.57 13.83 4.33
N THR A 102 -1.37 13.40 3.94
CA THR A 102 -0.87 13.55 2.57
C THR A 102 -1.66 12.63 1.63
N GLU A 103 -2.07 13.16 0.47
CA GLU A 103 -2.60 12.34 -0.61
C GLU A 103 -1.50 11.41 -1.14
N LEU A 104 -1.83 10.13 -1.27
CA LEU A 104 -0.96 9.20 -2.00
C LEU A 104 -1.24 9.39 -3.48
N ILE A 105 -0.63 10.43 -4.06
CA ILE A 105 -0.69 10.70 -5.49
C ILE A 105 0.31 9.74 -6.15
N ASP A 106 -0.18 8.89 -7.04
CA ASP A 106 0.68 8.05 -7.86
C ASP A 106 1.34 8.92 -8.92
N SER A 107 2.67 8.93 -8.96
CA SER A 107 3.46 9.70 -9.93
C SER A 107 3.42 9.10 -11.34
N ASN A 108 2.43 8.27 -11.68
CA ASN A 108 2.31 7.66 -13.00
C ASN A 108 1.39 8.53 -13.89
N PRO A 109 1.91 9.23 -14.91
CA PRO A 109 1.14 10.15 -15.74
C PRO A 109 -0.06 9.49 -16.43
N GLU A 110 0.05 8.19 -16.76
CA GLU A 110 -0.94 7.44 -17.56
C GLU A 110 -2.31 7.23 -16.86
N LEU A 111 -2.40 7.44 -15.54
CA LEU A 111 -3.68 7.35 -14.81
C LEU A 111 -4.45 8.66 -14.78
N ASN A 112 -3.79 9.80 -15.04
CA ASN A 112 -4.44 11.11 -14.97
C ASN A 112 -5.27 11.42 -16.25
N GLU A 113 -5.04 10.69 -17.34
CA GLU A 113 -5.80 10.81 -18.59
C GLU A 113 -7.04 9.91 -18.66
N GLN A 114 -7.14 8.89 -17.80
CA GLN A 114 -8.24 7.91 -17.88
C GLN A 114 -9.39 8.14 -16.90
N ASN A 115 -9.47 9.30 -16.23
CA ASN A 115 -10.61 9.64 -15.38
C ASN A 115 -11.40 10.86 -15.88
N PRO A 116 -12.29 10.70 -16.88
CA PRO A 116 -13.15 11.79 -17.37
C PRO A 116 -14.30 12.18 -16.43
N LYS A 117 -14.36 11.71 -15.16
CA LYS A 117 -15.49 12.00 -14.24
C LYS A 117 -15.21 13.05 -13.16
N LYS A 118 -14.39 14.07 -13.45
CA LYS A 118 -14.34 15.30 -12.64
C LYS A 118 -14.41 16.54 -13.52
N LEU A 119 -15.51 16.70 -14.24
CA LEU A 119 -15.98 18.01 -14.67
C LEU A 119 -17.50 18.00 -14.60
N GLY A 120 -18.05 18.73 -13.63
CA GLY A 120 -19.49 18.92 -13.46
C GLY A 120 -20.03 18.29 -12.17
N GLU A 121 -19.86 19.00 -11.06
CA GLU A 121 -20.93 19.43 -10.14
C GLU A 121 -20.55 20.80 -9.58
#